data_AF-I1CFV4-F1
#
_entry.id   AF-I1CFV4-F1
#
_cell.length_a   1.000
_cell.length_b   1.000
_cell.length_c   1.000
_cell.angle_alpha   90.00
_cell.angle_beta   90.00
_cell.angle_gamma   90.00
#
_symmetry.space_group_name_H-M   'P 1'
#
loop_
_entity.id
_entity.type
_entity.pdbx_description
1 polymer ?
#
loop_
_entity_poly.entity_id
_entity_poly.type
_entity_poly.pdbx_seq_one_letter_code
_entity_poly.pdbx_strand_id
1 'polypeptide(L)'
;MMFVTHPVKYVNKWTHSPIHTPPLKRNLSTADLLSSPQPTKDTIETLQSFHDWFAVLEQEMDQGDVYRDHLQKVVRYRDACDHFLACLGETKEVLEKVEGDYGWVLEKTRMVQAEPILKHQLQLTRLVDGLTDRLNYFNPLENVARLLNSSKENVYLDPAFIPVLSQLDQCIAYMNEHAHYRDAELYLIRFRQYMTRGMTLIKMYAVSTLKHLGQEIYKQLKVR
;
A
#
# COMPACT_ATOMS: atom_id res chain seq x y z
N MET A 1 6.63 13.14 1.36
CA MET A 1 5.44 13.38 2.19
C MET A 1 5.47 12.32 3.29
N MET A 2 5.85 12.70 4.51
CA MET A 2 6.08 11.78 5.64
C MET A 2 4.74 11.47 6.33
N PHE A 3 4.35 10.20 6.40
CA PHE A 3 3.21 9.76 7.21
C PHE A 3 3.68 9.57 8.66
N VAL A 4 3.34 10.53 9.52
CA VAL A 4 3.52 10.42 10.96
C VAL A 4 2.39 9.55 11.51
N THR A 5 2.71 8.32 11.87
CA THR A 5 1.83 7.42 12.62
C THR A 5 1.63 7.97 14.03
N HIS A 6 0.43 8.47 14.31
CA HIS A 6 0.02 8.77 15.69
C HIS A 6 -0.59 7.51 16.32
N PRO A 7 -0.07 7.01 17.46
CA PRO A 7 -0.75 5.97 18.21
C PRO A 7 -1.99 6.55 18.88
N VAL A 8 -3.16 6.07 18.50
CA VAL A 8 -4.43 6.34 19.18
C VAL A 8 -4.35 5.73 20.58
N LYS A 9 -4.07 6.55 21.59
CA LYS A 9 -4.17 6.17 23.00
C LYS A 9 -5.65 6.04 23.35
N TYR A 10 -6.15 4.80 23.38
CA TYR A 10 -7.43 4.50 24.00
C TYR A 10 -7.39 4.90 25.48
N VAL A 11 -8.16 5.93 25.80
CA VAL A 11 -8.38 6.38 27.18
C VAL A 11 -9.33 5.38 27.84
N ASN A 12 -8.76 4.47 28.63
CA ASN A 12 -9.51 3.66 29.58
C ASN A 12 -10.17 4.58 30.61
N LYS A 13 -11.44 4.93 30.41
CA LYS A 13 -12.30 5.55 31.42
C LYS A 13 -13.60 4.75 31.54
N TRP A 14 -13.47 3.48 31.91
CA TRP A 14 -14.49 2.81 32.69
C TRP A 14 -14.10 3.00 34.15
N THR A 15 -14.53 4.12 34.72
CA THR A 15 -14.47 4.30 36.17
C THR A 15 -15.40 3.26 36.79
N HIS A 16 -14.81 2.21 37.36
CA HIS A 16 -15.52 1.30 38.25
C HIS A 16 -16.04 2.12 39.43
N SER A 17 -17.32 2.51 39.39
CA SER A 17 -18.04 2.83 40.60
C SER A 17 -18.09 1.55 41.44
N PRO A 18 -17.64 1.56 42.71
CA PRO A 18 -17.75 0.38 43.54
C PRO A 18 -19.23 0.07 43.72
N ILE A 19 -19.66 -1.06 43.18
CA ILE A 19 -20.97 -1.63 43.47
C ILE A 19 -20.96 -1.90 44.97
N HIS A 20 -21.58 -1.01 45.74
CA HIS A 20 -21.81 -1.22 47.15
C HIS A 20 -22.86 -2.31 47.29
N THR A 21 -22.45 -3.58 47.18
CA THR A 21 -23.27 -4.70 47.60
C THR A 21 -23.47 -4.58 49.11
N PRO A 22 -24.71 -4.36 49.61
CA PRO A 22 -24.96 -4.51 51.03
C PRO A 22 -24.60 -5.95 51.43
N PRO A 23 -24.10 -6.18 52.66
CA PRO A 23 -23.65 -7.50 53.06
C PRO A 23 -24.82 -8.47 52.95
N LEU A 24 -24.61 -9.56 52.22
CA LEU A 24 -25.44 -10.76 52.30
C LEU A 24 -25.42 -11.20 53.77
N LYS A 25 -26.45 -10.80 54.52
CA LYS A 25 -26.64 -11.25 55.89
C LYS A 25 -26.86 -12.76 55.82
N ARG A 26 -25.83 -13.48 56.28
CA ARG A 26 -25.83 -14.83 56.83
C ARG A 26 -27.05 -15.68 56.44
N ASN A 27 -26.82 -16.53 55.46
CA ASN A 27 -27.53 -17.74 55.08
C ASN A 27 -28.64 -18.13 56.08
N LEU A 28 -29.90 -17.81 55.76
CA LEU A 28 -30.98 -18.72 56.11
C LEU A 28 -31.03 -19.74 54.98
N SER A 29 -30.90 -21.02 55.33
CA SER A 29 -31.10 -22.09 54.36
C SER A 29 -32.51 -21.93 53.76
N THR A 30 -32.69 -22.28 52.49
CA THR A 30 -34.04 -22.35 51.88
C THR A 30 -34.98 -23.26 52.70
N ALA A 31 -34.42 -24.17 53.51
CA ALA A 31 -35.13 -24.99 54.48
C ALA A 31 -35.64 -24.23 55.73
N ASP A 32 -34.96 -23.14 56.13
CA ASP A 32 -35.35 -22.32 57.29
C ASP A 32 -36.52 -21.37 56.95
N LEU A 33 -36.58 -20.89 55.71
CA LEU A 33 -37.70 -20.07 55.22
C LEU A 33 -38.95 -20.90 54.83
N LEU A 34 -38.78 -22.20 54.60
CA LEU A 34 -39.87 -23.17 54.39
C LEU A 34 -40.28 -23.88 55.68
N SER A 35 -39.65 -23.56 56.81
CA SER A 35 -40.11 -24.02 58.11
C SER A 35 -41.35 -23.21 58.48
N SER A 36 -42.51 -23.68 57.99
CA SER A 36 -43.80 -23.40 58.61
C SER A 36 -43.61 -23.54 60.13
N PRO A 37 -44.06 -22.57 60.96
CA PRO A 37 -44.32 -22.89 62.35
C PRO A 37 -45.24 -24.10 62.31
N GLN A 38 -44.80 -25.20 62.92
CA GLN A 38 -45.71 -26.30 63.20
C GLN A 38 -46.95 -25.68 63.82
N PRO A 39 -48.17 -25.97 63.33
CA PRO A 39 -49.35 -25.56 64.04
C PRO A 39 -49.20 -26.16 65.43
N THR A 40 -49.04 -25.31 66.45
CA THR A 40 -49.28 -25.75 67.81
C THR A 40 -50.68 -26.34 67.76
N LYS A 41 -50.75 -27.65 67.98
CA LYS A 41 -51.99 -28.42 68.08
C LYS A 41 -52.71 -28.03 69.37
N ASP A 42 -52.92 -26.74 69.56
CA ASP A 42 -53.72 -26.20 70.64
C ASP A 42 -55.06 -25.85 69.98
N THR A 43 -56.07 -26.61 70.37
CA THR A 43 -57.43 -26.54 69.85
C THR A 43 -57.92 -25.08 69.84
N ILE A 44 -58.42 -24.61 68.69
CA ILE A 44 -58.98 -23.27 68.54
C ILE A 44 -60.32 -23.24 69.30
N GLU A 45 -60.25 -23.03 70.62
CA GLU A 45 -61.42 -23.06 71.50
C GLU A 45 -61.99 -21.66 71.77
N THR A 46 -61.28 -20.58 71.41
CA THR A 46 -61.72 -19.19 71.62
C THR A 46 -61.59 -18.36 70.34
N LEU A 47 -62.55 -17.47 70.08
CA LEU A 47 -62.58 -16.56 68.91
C LEU A 47 -61.29 -15.74 68.76
N GLN A 48 -60.66 -15.39 69.88
CA GLN A 48 -59.41 -14.64 69.90
C GLN A 48 -58.22 -15.47 69.38
N SER A 49 -58.16 -16.77 69.71
CA SER A 49 -57.15 -17.69 69.17
C SER A 49 -57.31 -17.93 67.67
N PHE A 50 -58.54 -17.85 67.13
CA PHE A 50 -58.77 -17.87 65.69
C PHE A 50 -58.23 -16.61 65.01
N HIS A 51 -58.47 -15.43 65.60
CA HIS A 51 -57.95 -14.17 65.07
C HIS A 51 -56.41 -14.12 65.10
N ASP A 52 -55.78 -14.62 66.15
CA ASP A 52 -54.32 -14.67 66.26
C ASP A 52 -53.70 -15.62 65.20
N TRP A 53 -54.31 -16.78 64.97
CA TRP A 53 -53.89 -17.69 63.89
C TRP A 53 -54.10 -17.10 62.49
N PHE A 54 -55.25 -16.45 62.27
CA PHE A 54 -55.58 -15.83 60.99
C PHE A 54 -54.64 -14.65 60.69
N ALA A 55 -54.28 -13.85 61.70
CA ALA A 55 -53.31 -12.77 61.56
C ALA A 55 -51.92 -13.27 61.17
N VAL A 56 -51.48 -14.42 61.72
CA VAL A 56 -50.23 -15.08 61.31
C VAL A 56 -50.32 -15.56 59.85
N LEU A 57 -51.45 -16.13 59.45
CA LEU A 57 -51.67 -16.58 58.08
C LEU A 57 -51.74 -15.43 57.06
N GLU A 58 -52.39 -14.32 57.40
CA GLU A 58 -52.36 -13.08 56.59
C GLU A 58 -50.94 -12.53 56.48
N GLN A 59 -50.18 -12.52 57.58
CA GLN A 59 -48.80 -12.05 57.58
C GLN A 59 -47.87 -12.95 56.75
N GLU A 60 -48.10 -14.26 56.69
CA GLU A 60 -47.38 -15.18 55.80
C GLU A 60 -47.78 -14.98 54.32
N MET A 61 -49.05 -14.70 54.05
CA MET A 61 -49.53 -14.37 52.71
C MET A 61 -48.89 -13.07 52.18
N ASP A 62 -48.86 -12.02 53.00
CA ASP A 62 -48.22 -10.73 52.65
C ASP A 62 -46.72 -10.90 52.37
N GLN A 63 -46.03 -11.73 53.15
CA GLN A 63 -44.63 -12.08 52.91
C GLN A 63 -44.44 -12.87 51.60
N GLY A 64 -45.37 -13.78 51.28
CA GLY A 64 -45.39 -14.52 50.02
C GLY A 64 -45.59 -13.63 48.80
N ASP A 65 -46.41 -12.58 48.91
CA ASP A 65 -46.68 -11.64 47.82
C ASP A 65 -45.50 -10.70 47.56
N VAL A 66 -44.82 -10.23 48.61
CA VAL A 66 -43.56 -9.48 48.50
C VAL A 66 -42.48 -10.35 47.83
N TYR A 67 -42.38 -11.62 48.19
CA TYR A 67 -41.44 -12.56 47.56
C TYR A 67 -41.75 -12.76 46.07
N ARG A 68 -43.04 -12.93 45.70
CA ARG A 68 -43.46 -13.03 44.29
C ARG A 68 -43.13 -11.78 43.49
N ASP A 69 -43.34 -10.59 44.03
CA ASP A 69 -42.99 -9.32 43.37
C ASP A 69 -41.47 -9.19 43.14
N HIS A 70 -40.67 -9.55 44.14
CA HIS A 70 -39.21 -9.61 43.98
C HIS A 70 -38.78 -10.60 42.90
N LEU A 71 -39.40 -11.79 42.86
CA LEU A 71 -39.12 -12.81 41.86
C LEU A 71 -39.51 -12.32 40.46
N GLN A 72 -40.66 -11.63 40.33
CA GLN A 72 -41.11 -11.04 39.08
C GLN A 72 -40.15 -9.96 38.58
N LYS A 73 -39.60 -9.13 39.46
CA LYS A 73 -38.57 -8.14 39.10
C LYS A 73 -37.30 -8.82 38.58
N VAL A 74 -36.82 -9.87 39.25
CA VAL A 74 -35.63 -10.63 38.80
C VAL A 74 -35.87 -11.29 37.44
N VAL A 75 -37.05 -11.86 37.21
CA VAL A 75 -37.44 -12.43 35.92
C VAL A 75 -37.44 -11.35 34.83
N ARG A 76 -38.01 -10.17 35.08
CA ARG A 76 -37.98 -9.05 34.12
C ARG A 76 -36.55 -8.58 33.81
N TYR A 77 -35.68 -8.51 34.81
CA TYR A 77 -34.28 -8.16 34.59
C TYR A 77 -33.54 -9.21 33.75
N ARG A 78 -33.80 -10.50 34.00
CA ARG A 78 -33.25 -11.59 33.17
C ARG A 78 -33.73 -11.46 31.73
N ASP A 79 -35.03 -11.31 31.51
CA ASP A 79 -35.61 -11.22 30.16
C ASP A 79 -35.09 -9.96 29.42
N ALA A 80 -34.86 -8.85 30.13
CA ALA A 80 -34.22 -7.66 29.57
C ALA A 80 -32.74 -7.92 29.19
N CYS A 81 -31.98 -8.61 30.03
CA CYS A 81 -30.61 -9.03 29.72
C CYS A 81 -30.57 -9.96 28.50
N ASP A 82 -31.49 -10.91 28.39
CA ASP A 82 -31.59 -11.82 27.24
C ASP A 82 -31.91 -11.05 25.96
N HIS A 83 -32.80 -10.05 26.02
CA HIS A 83 -33.07 -9.16 24.90
C HIS A 83 -31.85 -8.32 24.50
N PHE A 84 -31.11 -7.76 25.46
CA PHE A 84 -29.88 -7.03 25.16
C PHE A 84 -28.80 -7.93 24.54
N LEU A 85 -28.67 -9.17 25.01
CA LEU A 85 -27.74 -10.14 24.43
C LEU A 85 -28.12 -10.48 22.98
N ALA A 86 -29.41 -10.63 22.69
CA ALA A 86 -29.91 -10.82 21.33
C ALA A 86 -29.54 -9.63 20.42
N CYS A 87 -29.83 -8.40 20.87
CA CYS A 87 -29.48 -7.18 20.11
C CYS A 87 -27.97 -7.03 19.89
N LEU A 88 -27.14 -7.40 20.87
CA LEU A 88 -25.68 -7.43 20.71
C LEU A 88 -25.24 -8.48 19.68
N GLY A 89 -25.89 -9.64 19.66
CA GLY A 89 -25.69 -10.67 18.64
C GLY A 89 -25.98 -10.16 17.23
N GLU A 90 -27.14 -9.53 17.03
CA GLU A 90 -27.53 -8.93 15.75
C GLU A 90 -26.55 -7.83 15.32
N THR A 91 -26.16 -6.95 16.25
CA THR A 91 -25.20 -5.87 15.96
C THR A 91 -23.84 -6.43 15.55
N LYS A 92 -23.41 -7.52 16.20
CA LYS A 92 -22.17 -8.21 15.85
C LYS A 92 -22.24 -8.80 14.44
N GLU A 93 -23.35 -9.46 14.08
CA GLU A 93 -23.54 -10.03 12.74
C GLU A 93 -23.51 -8.95 11.66
N VAL A 94 -24.15 -7.80 11.91
CA VAL A 94 -24.09 -6.65 10.99
C VAL A 94 -22.66 -6.13 10.86
N LEU A 95 -21.91 -6.05 11.97
CA LEU A 95 -20.51 -5.61 11.94
C LEU A 95 -19.61 -6.59 11.15
N GLU A 96 -19.77 -7.90 11.37
CA GLU A 96 -19.05 -8.94 10.62
C GLU A 96 -19.37 -8.86 9.11
N LYS A 97 -20.63 -8.59 8.76
CA LYS A 97 -21.03 -8.37 7.37
C LYS A 97 -20.38 -7.13 6.78
N VAL A 98 -20.39 -6.00 7.50
CA VAL A 98 -19.76 -4.76 7.04
C VAL A 98 -18.24 -4.92 6.87
N GLU A 99 -17.59 -5.65 7.78
CA GLU A 99 -16.17 -5.98 7.67
C GLU A 99 -15.89 -6.83 6.42
N GLY A 100 -16.72 -7.85 6.16
CA GLY A 100 -16.64 -8.67 4.95
C GLY A 100 -16.85 -7.86 3.67
N ASP A 101 -17.89 -7.02 3.64
CA ASP A 101 -18.20 -6.15 2.50
C ASP A 101 -17.06 -5.14 2.25
N TYR A 102 -16.49 -4.55 3.31
CA TYR A 102 -15.35 -3.64 3.20
C TYR A 102 -14.10 -4.35 2.65
N GLY A 103 -13.78 -5.55 3.15
CA GLY A 103 -12.68 -6.37 2.63
C GLY A 103 -12.84 -6.70 1.15
N TRP A 104 -14.07 -7.03 0.73
CA TRP A 104 -14.39 -7.29 -0.68
C TRP A 104 -14.23 -6.04 -1.55
N VAL A 105 -14.75 -4.89 -1.10
CA VAL A 105 -14.61 -3.61 -1.82
C VAL A 105 -13.15 -3.20 -1.92
N LEU A 106 -12.37 -3.38 -0.84
CA LEU A 106 -10.94 -3.07 -0.81
C LEU A 106 -10.19 -3.93 -1.83
N GLU A 107 -10.40 -5.25 -1.83
CA GLU A 107 -9.73 -6.16 -2.74
C GLU A 107 -10.11 -5.88 -4.21
N LYS A 108 -11.39 -5.63 -4.47
CA LYS A 108 -11.87 -5.30 -5.81
C LYS A 108 -11.34 -3.95 -6.29
N THR A 109 -11.28 -2.95 -5.42
CA THR A 109 -10.69 -1.64 -5.73
C THR A 109 -9.19 -1.77 -5.99
N ARG A 110 -8.48 -2.58 -5.21
CA ARG A 110 -7.05 -2.86 -5.38
C ARG A 110 -6.79 -3.49 -6.75
N MET A 111 -7.56 -4.50 -7.15
CA MET A 111 -7.44 -5.12 -8.48
C MET A 111 -7.74 -4.12 -9.60
N VAL A 112 -8.88 -3.43 -9.52
CA VAL A 112 -9.34 -2.51 -10.57
C VAL A 112 -8.42 -1.30 -10.73
N GLN A 113 -7.83 -0.79 -9.65
CA GLN A 113 -6.93 0.37 -9.75
C GLN A 113 -5.49 -0.03 -10.08
N ALA A 114 -4.97 -1.13 -9.54
CA ALA A 114 -3.56 -1.47 -9.73
C ALA A 114 -3.25 -1.94 -11.16
N GLU A 115 -4.08 -2.80 -11.76
CA GLU A 115 -3.80 -3.38 -13.08
C GLU A 115 -3.71 -2.36 -14.23
N PRO A 116 -4.69 -1.45 -14.43
CA PRO A 116 -4.60 -0.48 -15.52
C PRO A 116 -3.47 0.51 -15.27
N ILE A 117 -3.23 0.95 -14.03
CA ILE A 117 -2.14 1.88 -13.73
C ILE A 117 -0.79 1.22 -14.03
N LEU A 118 -0.58 -0.03 -13.62
CA LEU A 118 0.66 -0.76 -13.90
C LEU A 118 0.85 -0.96 -15.41
N LYS A 119 -0.21 -1.31 -16.14
CA LYS A 119 -0.19 -1.46 -17.59
C LYS A 119 0.16 -0.16 -18.30
N HIS A 120 -0.44 0.95 -17.88
CA HIS A 120 -0.16 2.27 -18.45
C HIS A 120 1.28 2.71 -18.18
N GLN A 121 1.79 2.50 -16.96
CA GLN A 121 3.19 2.78 -16.62
C GLN A 121 4.13 1.98 -17.52
N LEU A 122 3.88 0.67 -17.65
CA LEU A 122 4.70 -0.22 -18.46
C LEU A 122 4.67 0.16 -19.96
N GLN A 123 3.51 0.58 -20.47
CA GLN A 123 3.39 1.11 -21.83
C GLN A 123 4.16 2.42 -22.01
N LEU A 124 4.05 3.36 -21.08
CA LEU A 124 4.79 4.62 -21.13
C LEU A 124 6.30 4.38 -21.10
N THR A 125 6.77 3.50 -20.21
CA THR A 125 8.19 3.12 -20.13
C THR A 125 8.67 2.55 -21.45
N ARG A 126 7.93 1.60 -22.05
CA ARG A 126 8.28 1.05 -23.38
C ARG A 126 8.35 2.12 -24.47
N LEU A 127 7.46 3.10 -24.44
CA LEU A 127 7.48 4.21 -25.41
C LEU A 127 8.68 5.13 -25.18
N VAL A 128 9.02 5.42 -23.92
CA VAL A 128 10.20 6.22 -23.56
C VAL A 128 11.48 5.50 -23.95
N ASP A 129 11.59 4.20 -23.67
CA ASP A 129 12.74 3.39 -24.06
C ASP A 129 12.89 3.37 -25.59
N GLY A 130 11.80 3.07 -26.31
CA GLY A 130 11.80 3.08 -27.77
C GLY A 130 12.10 4.45 -28.37
N LEU A 131 11.67 5.55 -27.73
CA LEU A 131 12.03 6.89 -28.15
C LEU A 131 13.51 7.18 -27.90
N THR A 132 14.03 6.79 -26.73
CA THR A 132 15.43 6.98 -26.34
C THR A 132 16.35 6.25 -27.30
N ASP A 133 16.04 4.99 -27.63
CA ASP A 133 16.79 4.20 -28.59
C ASP A 133 16.82 4.84 -29.97
N ARG A 134 15.69 5.38 -30.44
CA ARG A 134 15.64 6.12 -31.71
C ARG A 134 16.45 7.41 -31.63
N LEU A 135 16.37 8.13 -30.51
CA LEU A 135 17.07 9.41 -30.29
C LEU A 135 18.59 9.22 -30.20
N ASN A 136 19.06 8.05 -29.75
CA ASN A 136 20.48 7.71 -29.66
C ASN A 136 21.22 7.78 -31.01
N TYR A 137 20.52 7.70 -32.15
CA TYR A 137 21.11 7.91 -33.48
C TYR A 137 21.18 9.38 -33.90
N PHE A 138 20.42 10.27 -33.26
CA PHE A 138 20.41 11.70 -33.54
C PHE A 138 21.37 12.49 -32.62
N ASN A 139 21.59 12.01 -31.40
CA ASN A 139 22.43 12.64 -30.38
C ASN A 139 23.95 12.71 -30.69
N PRO A 140 24.58 11.74 -31.38
CA PRO A 140 26.02 11.73 -31.64
C PRO A 140 26.49 12.92 -32.48
N LEU A 141 25.58 13.61 -33.16
CA LEU A 141 25.88 14.72 -34.07
C LEU A 141 26.79 15.76 -33.43
N GLU A 142 26.55 16.12 -32.18
CA GLU A 142 27.33 17.17 -31.51
C GLU A 142 28.75 16.70 -31.17
N ASN A 143 28.90 15.46 -30.72
CA ASN A 143 30.20 14.86 -30.41
C ASN A 143 31.04 14.66 -31.67
N VAL A 144 30.41 14.14 -32.73
CA VAL A 144 31.01 13.98 -34.06
C VAL A 144 31.45 15.34 -34.60
N ALA A 145 30.57 16.34 -34.53
CA ALA A 145 30.87 17.69 -34.99
C ALA A 145 32.03 18.31 -34.20
N ARG A 146 32.07 18.15 -32.87
CA ARG A 146 33.17 18.65 -32.03
C ARG A 146 34.50 18.03 -32.43
N LEU A 147 34.55 16.71 -32.63
CA LEU A 147 35.78 16.01 -32.95
C LEU A 147 36.27 16.37 -34.36
N LEU A 148 35.41 16.23 -35.38
CA LEU A 148 35.79 16.40 -36.79
C LEU A 148 35.94 17.86 -37.21
N ASN A 149 35.18 18.78 -36.61
CA ASN A 149 35.33 20.21 -36.89
C ASN A 149 36.40 20.88 -36.03
N SER A 150 36.94 20.21 -35.00
CA SER A 150 38.06 20.76 -34.26
C SER A 150 39.25 20.96 -35.19
N SER A 151 39.83 22.16 -35.18
CA SER A 151 41.01 22.51 -35.98
C SER A 151 42.31 21.91 -35.39
N LYS A 152 42.22 20.77 -34.70
CA LYS A 152 43.40 20.10 -34.15
C LYS A 152 44.15 19.45 -35.30
N GLU A 153 45.43 19.75 -35.41
CA GLU A 153 46.28 19.27 -36.52
C GLU A 153 46.46 17.74 -36.55
N ASN A 154 46.03 17.05 -35.49
CA ASN A 154 46.22 15.62 -35.27
C ASN A 154 44.93 14.89 -34.82
N VAL A 155 43.73 15.33 -35.23
CA VAL A 155 42.46 14.65 -34.88
C VAL A 155 42.47 13.16 -35.25
N TYR A 156 43.16 12.78 -36.32
CA TYR A 156 43.28 11.39 -36.80
C TYR A 156 44.13 10.49 -35.87
N LEU A 157 44.90 11.05 -34.93
CA LEU A 157 45.64 10.30 -33.91
C LEU A 157 44.81 10.10 -32.62
N ASP A 158 43.63 10.73 -32.52
CA ASP A 158 42.74 10.54 -31.38
C ASP A 158 42.21 9.10 -31.39
N PRO A 159 42.36 8.32 -30.31
CA PRO A 159 41.83 6.96 -30.23
C PRO A 159 40.30 6.90 -30.44
N ALA A 160 39.58 7.99 -30.20
CA ALA A 160 38.14 8.08 -30.44
C ALA A 160 37.78 8.26 -31.92
N PHE A 161 38.73 8.58 -32.80
CA PHE A 161 38.46 8.91 -34.20
C PHE A 161 37.80 7.75 -34.98
N ILE A 162 38.40 6.55 -34.94
CA ILE A 162 37.88 5.38 -35.65
C ILE A 162 36.51 4.93 -35.08
N PRO A 163 36.31 4.81 -33.75
CA PRO A 163 35.00 4.53 -33.18
C PRO A 163 33.91 5.52 -33.62
N VAL A 164 34.23 6.82 -33.69
CA VAL A 164 33.28 7.86 -34.13
C VAL A 164 32.91 7.69 -35.61
N LEU A 165 33.85 7.30 -36.48
CA LEU A 165 33.54 7.00 -37.89
C LEU A 165 32.67 5.75 -38.03
N SER A 166 32.93 4.70 -37.25
CA SER A 166 32.08 3.50 -37.21
C SER A 166 30.66 3.83 -36.74
N GLN A 167 30.53 4.65 -35.70
CA GLN A 167 29.23 5.12 -35.22
C GLN A 167 28.49 5.96 -36.28
N LEU A 168 29.22 6.82 -37.00
CA LEU A 168 28.66 7.59 -38.12
C LEU A 168 28.10 6.68 -39.21
N ASP A 169 28.79 5.59 -39.55
CA ASP A 169 28.33 4.63 -40.56
C ASP A 169 27.03 3.94 -40.12
N GLN A 170 26.95 3.51 -38.86
CA GLN A 170 25.72 2.97 -38.27
C GLN A 170 24.57 3.97 -38.29
N CYS A 171 24.83 5.25 -37.97
CA CYS A 171 23.82 6.30 -38.04
C CYS A 171 23.35 6.53 -39.48
N ILE A 172 24.25 6.51 -40.47
CA ILE A 172 23.88 6.65 -41.88
C ILE A 172 23.01 5.47 -42.32
N ALA A 173 23.39 4.23 -42.00
CA ALA A 173 22.59 3.04 -42.30
C ALA A 173 21.18 3.15 -41.72
N TYR A 174 21.08 3.49 -40.43
CA TYR A 174 19.81 3.65 -39.73
C TYR A 174 18.91 4.74 -40.35
N MET A 175 19.47 5.89 -40.73
CA MET A 175 18.69 6.96 -41.38
C MET A 175 18.21 6.57 -42.78
N ASN A 176 18.98 5.77 -43.53
CA ASN A 176 18.51 5.26 -44.83
C ASN A 176 17.33 4.29 -44.68
N GLU A 177 17.37 3.41 -43.66
CA GLU A 177 16.26 2.51 -43.35
C GLU A 177 15.00 3.27 -42.89
N HIS A 178 15.17 4.42 -42.23
CA HIS A 178 14.10 5.22 -41.65
C HIS A 178 13.92 6.59 -42.34
N ALA A 179 13.96 6.60 -43.68
CA ALA A 179 13.84 7.81 -44.49
C ALA A 179 12.50 8.56 -44.34
N HIS A 180 11.49 7.94 -43.71
CA HIS A 180 10.17 8.53 -43.48
C HIS A 180 10.13 9.50 -42.27
N TYR A 181 11.17 9.55 -41.44
CA TYR A 181 11.20 10.51 -40.32
C TYR A 181 11.36 11.95 -40.83
N ARG A 182 10.66 12.88 -40.16
CA ARG A 182 10.57 14.29 -40.58
C ARG A 182 11.92 14.93 -40.89
N ASP A 183 12.91 14.68 -40.03
CA ASP A 183 14.22 15.32 -40.11
C ASP A 183 15.32 14.33 -40.59
N ALA A 184 14.98 13.11 -41.03
CA ALA A 184 15.96 12.10 -41.42
C ALA A 184 16.90 12.58 -42.54
N GLU A 185 16.34 13.21 -43.58
CA GLU A 185 17.11 13.71 -44.72
C GLU A 185 18.16 14.76 -44.28
N LEU A 186 17.78 15.68 -43.41
CA LEU A 186 18.67 16.70 -42.88
C LEU A 186 19.84 16.09 -42.10
N TYR A 187 19.57 15.11 -41.22
CA TYR A 187 20.61 14.43 -40.46
C TYR A 187 21.52 13.59 -41.35
N LEU A 188 20.95 12.91 -42.35
CA LEU A 188 21.69 12.11 -43.32
C LEU A 188 22.68 12.95 -44.13
N ILE A 189 22.28 14.15 -44.59
CA ILE A 189 23.18 15.09 -45.27
C ILE A 189 24.37 15.46 -44.35
N ARG A 190 24.10 15.79 -43.08
CA ARG A 190 25.14 16.15 -42.11
C ARG A 190 26.09 14.99 -41.81
N PHE A 191 25.56 13.78 -41.61
CA PHE A 191 26.39 12.60 -41.36
C PHE A 191 27.29 12.28 -42.56
N ARG A 192 26.79 12.41 -43.80
CA ARG A 192 27.61 12.24 -45.00
C ARG A 192 28.71 13.29 -45.11
N GLN A 193 28.42 14.54 -44.75
CA GLN A 193 29.44 15.60 -44.71
C GLN A 193 30.56 15.27 -43.70
N TYR A 194 30.20 14.84 -42.50
CA TYR A 194 31.16 14.41 -41.48
C TYR A 194 31.96 13.18 -41.92
N MET A 195 31.32 12.19 -42.54
CA MET A 195 32.00 11.03 -43.12
C MET A 195 33.03 11.46 -44.18
N THR A 196 32.65 12.34 -45.10
CA THR A 196 33.54 12.86 -46.15
C THR A 196 34.75 13.58 -45.56
N ARG A 197 34.53 14.38 -44.51
CA ARG A 197 35.59 15.08 -43.78
C ARG A 197 36.53 14.09 -43.07
N GLY A 198 35.99 13.09 -42.40
CA GLY A 198 36.76 12.02 -41.76
C GLY A 198 37.65 11.26 -42.76
N MET A 199 37.08 10.86 -43.89
CA MET A 199 37.84 10.21 -44.97
C MET A 199 38.94 11.11 -45.54
N THR A 200 38.68 12.43 -45.64
CA THR A 200 39.67 13.41 -46.09
C THR A 200 40.84 13.49 -45.11
N LEU A 201 40.59 13.49 -43.80
CA LEU A 201 41.65 13.48 -42.78
C LEU A 201 42.52 12.22 -42.87
N ILE A 202 41.91 11.04 -43.07
CA ILE A 202 42.64 9.78 -43.28
C ILE A 202 43.53 9.87 -44.52
N LYS A 203 42.98 10.37 -45.64
CA LYS A 203 43.73 10.55 -46.89
C LYS A 203 44.90 11.52 -46.70
N MET A 204 44.68 12.65 -46.03
CA MET A 204 45.73 13.64 -45.75
C MET A 204 46.85 13.05 -44.90
N TYR A 205 46.50 12.30 -43.85
CA TYR A 205 47.47 11.60 -43.01
C TYR A 205 48.33 10.64 -43.83
N ALA A 206 47.70 9.73 -44.59
CA ALA A 206 48.42 8.76 -45.41
C ALA A 206 49.39 9.43 -46.42
N VAL A 207 48.92 10.48 -47.11
CA VAL A 207 49.76 11.25 -48.04
C VAL A 207 50.91 11.96 -47.33
N SER A 208 50.66 12.54 -46.15
CA SER A 208 51.68 13.22 -45.35
C SER A 208 52.76 12.25 -44.88
N THR A 209 52.35 11.09 -44.34
CA THR A 209 53.27 10.04 -43.89
C THR A 209 54.12 9.50 -45.03
N LEU A 210 53.53 9.24 -46.20
CA LEU A 210 54.27 8.81 -47.40
C LEU A 210 55.29 9.87 -47.85
N LYS A 211 54.91 11.15 -47.87
CA LYS A 211 55.82 12.26 -48.21
C LYS A 211 56.97 12.35 -47.22
N HIS A 212 56.69 12.25 -45.92
CA HIS A 212 57.71 12.30 -44.87
C HIS A 212 58.70 11.15 -44.99
N LEU A 213 58.22 9.91 -45.17
CA LEU A 213 59.05 8.73 -45.40
C LEU A 213 59.91 8.88 -46.66
N GLY A 214 59.33 9.36 -47.76
CA GLY A 214 60.07 9.62 -49.01
C GLY A 214 61.17 10.66 -48.83
N GLN A 215 60.91 11.74 -48.10
CA GLN A 215 61.91 12.76 -47.78
C GLN A 215 63.04 12.22 -46.89
N GLU A 216 62.71 11.37 -45.91
CA GLU A 216 63.70 10.75 -45.04
C GLU A 216 64.63 9.82 -45.84
N ILE A 217 64.07 8.94 -46.67
CA ILE A 217 64.85 8.06 -47.56
C ILE A 217 65.74 8.89 -48.50
N TYR A 218 65.21 9.97 -49.08
CA TYR A 218 65.97 10.85 -49.96
C TYR A 218 67.15 11.54 -49.24
N LYS A 219 66.96 11.99 -47.99
CA LYS A 219 68.05 12.55 -47.18
C LYS A 219 69.13 11.50 -46.89
N GLN A 220 68.74 10.29 -46.49
CA GLN A 220 69.67 9.20 -46.21
C GLN A 220 70.49 8.79 -47.44
N LEU A 221 69.89 8.82 -48.63
CA LEU A 221 70.58 8.54 -49.88
C LEU A 221 71.60 9.62 -50.27
N LYS A 222 71.37 10.88 -49.87
CA LYS A 222 72.23 12.03 -50.18
C LYS A 222 73.40 12.19 -49.21
N VAL A 223 73.29 11.62 -48.01
CA VAL A 223 74.32 11.64 -46.96
C VAL A 223 75.37 10.53 -47.17
N ARG A 224 75.09 9.56 -48.05
CA ARG A 224 75.97 8.45 -48.42
C ARG A 224 76.69 8.73 -49.73
#